data_AF-A0A2Z4IKN6-F1
#
_entry.id   AF-A0A2Z4IKN6-F1
#
_cell.length_a   1.000
_cell.length_b   1.000
_cell.length_c   1.000
_cell.angle_alpha   90.00
_cell.angle_beta   90.00
_cell.angle_gamma   90.00
#
_symmetry.space_group_name_H-M   'P 1'
#
loop_
_entity.id
_entity.type
_entity.pdbx_description
1 polymer ?
#
loop_
_entity_poly.entity_id
_entity_poly.type
_entity_poly.pdbx_seq_one_letter_code
_entity_poly.pdbx_strand_id
1 'polypeptide(L)'
;MKKAIFFFVFVIGVVSCSDDKAPKYLLSEDEMVGIMVDIHMAEGMASSLPVSYDSSKKLYPLFESRVFEEHQVADTTYTKSLEYYLRDTEMMKELYSRVIDSLNVKEKIGQEDDK
;
A
#
# COMPACT_ATOMS: atom_id res chain seq x y z
N MET A 1 -3.22 58.61 9.73
CA MET A 1 -2.42 57.71 8.85
C MET A 1 -1.34 56.96 9.65
N LYS A 2 -1.70 56.01 10.54
CA LYS A 2 -0.73 55.14 11.25
C LYS A 2 -1.28 53.75 11.61
N LYS A 3 -2.55 53.44 11.30
CA LYS A 3 -3.23 52.21 11.73
C LYS A 3 -3.37 51.13 10.63
N ALA A 4 -3.03 51.46 9.38
CA ALA A 4 -3.13 50.52 8.26
C ALA A 4 -1.89 49.61 8.09
N ILE A 5 -0.76 49.96 8.73
CA ILE A 5 0.49 49.20 8.60
C ILE A 5 0.49 47.93 9.49
N PHE A 6 -0.30 47.91 10.56
CA PHE A 6 -0.34 46.77 11.48
C PHE A 6 -1.15 45.57 10.96
N PHE A 7 -1.95 45.75 9.89
CA PHE A 7 -2.81 44.69 9.37
C PHE A 7 -2.15 43.85 8.26
N PHE A 8 -1.01 44.31 7.72
CA PHE A 8 -0.34 43.63 6.61
C PHE A 8 0.66 42.54 7.05
N VAL A 9 1.00 42.48 8.34
CA VAL A 9 2.02 41.56 8.87
C VAL A 9 1.44 40.20 9.29
N PHE A 10 0.12 40.05 9.38
CA PHE A 10 -0.50 38.80 9.86
C PHE A 10 -0.85 37.78 8.77
N VAL A 11 -0.68 38.12 7.48
CA VAL A 11 -1.20 37.29 6.37
C VAL A 11 -0.13 36.43 5.69
N ILE A 12 1.15 36.53 6.07
CA ILE A 12 2.27 35.84 5.37
C ILE A 12 2.66 34.49 6.03
N GLY A 13 1.85 33.96 6.95
CA GLY A 13 2.30 32.89 7.86
C GLY A 13 1.96 31.43 7.54
N VAL A 14 1.19 31.09 6.49
CA VAL A 14 0.70 29.70 6.30
C VAL A 14 0.66 29.24 4.84
N VAL A 15 1.78 29.28 4.15
CA VAL A 15 1.99 28.40 3.00
C VAL A 15 3.25 27.58 3.27
N SER A 16 3.12 26.59 4.16
CA SER A 16 4.04 25.46 4.16
C SER A 16 3.61 24.56 3.01
N CYS A 17 4.07 24.89 1.81
CA CYS A 17 4.06 23.93 0.72
C CYS A 17 5.22 22.98 1.01
N SER A 18 4.92 21.88 1.69
CA SER A 18 5.85 20.77 1.80
C SER A 18 6.03 20.24 0.39
N ASP A 19 7.07 20.73 -0.29
CA ASP A 19 7.54 20.18 -1.55
C ASP A 19 8.25 18.84 -1.24
N ASP A 20 7.51 17.93 -0.60
CA ASP A 20 7.94 16.58 -0.25
C ASP A 20 7.94 15.79 -1.55
N LYS A 21 9.00 15.99 -2.33
CA LYS A 21 9.27 15.14 -3.48
C LYS A 21 9.29 13.71 -2.98
N ALA A 22 8.31 12.92 -3.43
CA ALA A 22 8.20 11.52 -3.12
C ALA A 22 9.58 10.85 -3.22
N PRO A 23 9.96 10.02 -2.23
CA PRO A 23 11.27 9.37 -2.27
C PRO A 23 11.44 8.56 -3.55
N LYS A 24 12.64 8.53 -4.12
CA LYS A 24 12.92 7.78 -5.38
C LYS A 24 12.67 6.27 -5.28
N TYR A 25 12.55 5.75 -4.06
CA TYR A 25 12.24 4.34 -3.79
C TYR A 25 10.74 4.08 -3.62
N LEU A 26 9.90 5.11 -3.68
CA LEU A 26 8.47 4.98 -3.43
C LEU A 26 7.80 4.31 -4.63
N LEU A 27 7.17 3.15 -4.37
CA LEU A 27 6.26 2.52 -5.32
C LEU A 27 5.09 3.46 -5.59
N SER A 28 4.61 3.52 -6.83
CA SER A 28 3.35 4.21 -7.12
C SER A 28 2.19 3.52 -6.40
N GLU A 29 1.08 4.24 -6.23
CA GLU A 29 -0.12 3.67 -5.61
C GLU A 29 -0.63 2.43 -6.36
N ASP A 30 -0.55 2.43 -7.69
CA ASP A 30 -0.97 1.31 -8.52
C ASP A 30 -0.07 0.08 -8.32
N GLU A 31 1.25 0.27 -8.28
CA GLU A 31 2.20 -0.80 -7.96
C GLU A 31 1.97 -1.33 -6.55
N MET A 32 1.75 -0.44 -5.57
CA MET A 32 1.49 -0.82 -4.18
C MET A 32 0.21 -1.64 -4.04
N VAL A 33 -0.89 -1.21 -4.67
CA VAL A 33 -2.16 -1.96 -4.68
C VAL A 33 -1.96 -3.33 -5.32
N GLY A 34 -1.26 -3.40 -6.46
CA GLY A 34 -0.98 -4.67 -7.14
C GLY A 34 -0.22 -5.65 -6.25
N ILE A 35 0.87 -5.19 -5.63
CA ILE A 35 1.69 -6.01 -4.72
C ILE A 35 0.89 -6.44 -3.50
N MET A 36 0.12 -5.54 -2.87
CA MET A 36 -0.69 -5.88 -1.69
C MET A 36 -1.76 -6.92 -2.00
N VAL A 37 -2.41 -6.82 -3.16
CA VAL A 37 -3.38 -7.83 -3.61
C VAL A 37 -2.70 -9.19 -3.73
N ASP A 38 -1.54 -9.27 -4.39
CA ASP A 38 -0.86 -10.54 -4.59
C ASP A 38 -0.25 -11.10 -3.30
N ILE A 39 0.19 -10.25 -2.36
CA ILE A 39 0.57 -10.65 -1.00
C ILE A 39 -0.61 -11.32 -0.28
N HIS A 40 -1.79 -10.72 -0.29
CA HIS A 40 -2.97 -11.31 0.36
C HIS A 40 -3.42 -12.61 -0.32
N MET A 41 -3.30 -12.70 -1.65
CA MET A 41 -3.52 -13.94 -2.38
C MET A 41 -2.50 -15.02 -1.97
N ALA A 42 -1.21 -14.67 -1.87
CA ALA A 42 -0.14 -15.56 -1.42
C ALA A 42 -0.38 -16.07 0.01
N GLU A 43 -0.83 -15.20 0.92
CA GLU A 43 -1.22 -15.57 2.29
C GLU A 43 -2.40 -16.54 2.30
N GLY A 44 -3.43 -16.28 1.50
CA GLY A 44 -4.59 -17.16 1.32
C GLY A 44 -4.20 -18.53 0.74
N MET A 45 -3.30 -18.55 -0.24
CA MET A 45 -2.76 -19.79 -0.81
C MET A 45 -1.97 -20.58 0.24
N ALA A 46 -1.04 -19.94 0.96
CA ALA A 46 -0.26 -20.60 2.00
C ALA A 46 -1.15 -21.17 3.11
N SER A 47 -2.21 -20.44 3.48
CA SER A 47 -3.17 -20.83 4.53
C SER A 47 -4.15 -21.92 4.10
N SER A 48 -4.37 -22.11 2.79
CA SER A 48 -5.27 -23.15 2.26
C SER A 48 -4.58 -24.50 2.04
N LEU A 49 -3.25 -24.57 2.16
CA LEU A 49 -2.50 -25.82 2.06
C LEU A 49 -2.93 -26.82 3.15
N PRO A 50 -2.99 -28.14 2.85
CA PRO A 50 -3.38 -29.18 3.80
C PRO A 50 -2.24 -29.52 4.77
N VAL A 51 -1.70 -28.51 5.45
CA VAL A 51 -0.60 -28.61 6.44
C VAL A 51 -1.02 -27.92 7.74
N SER A 52 -0.25 -28.10 8.82
CA SER A 52 -0.53 -27.37 10.06
C SER A 52 -0.32 -25.86 9.89
N TYR A 53 -1.00 -25.06 10.69
CA TYR A 53 -0.84 -23.60 10.71
C TYR A 53 0.61 -23.15 10.92
N ASP A 54 1.35 -23.83 11.80
CA ASP A 54 2.77 -23.53 12.01
C ASP A 54 3.62 -23.85 10.78
N SER A 55 3.21 -24.86 10.00
CA SER A 55 3.87 -25.21 8.74
C SER A 55 3.54 -24.20 7.65
N SER A 56 2.28 -23.78 7.51
CA SER A 56 1.89 -22.76 6.52
C SER A 56 2.61 -21.43 6.78
N LYS A 57 2.76 -21.02 8.05
CA LYS A 57 3.57 -19.85 8.43
C LYS A 57 5.03 -19.93 7.99
N LYS A 58 5.62 -21.13 8.00
CA LYS A 58 7.00 -21.33 7.52
C LYS A 58 7.10 -21.34 6.00
N LEU A 59 6.02 -21.70 5.31
CA LEU A 59 5.96 -21.73 3.86
C LEU A 59 5.64 -20.36 3.26
N TYR A 60 4.85 -19.53 3.95
CA TYR A 60 4.42 -18.21 3.48
C TYR A 60 5.56 -17.33 2.94
N PRO A 61 6.74 -17.21 3.58
CA PRO A 61 7.85 -16.40 3.04
C PRO A 61 8.31 -16.81 1.64
N LEU A 62 8.12 -18.08 1.25
CA LEU A 62 8.42 -18.54 -0.11
C LEU A 62 7.43 -17.98 -1.14
N PHE A 63 6.15 -17.92 -0.78
CA PHE A 63 5.10 -17.32 -1.62
C PHE A 63 5.27 -15.80 -1.68
N GLU A 64 5.54 -15.15 -0.56
CA GLU A 64 5.79 -13.71 -0.48
C GLU A 64 7.01 -13.29 -1.31
N SER A 65 8.12 -14.02 -1.21
CA SER A 65 9.30 -13.76 -2.04
C SER A 65 8.97 -13.86 -3.54
N ARG A 66 8.06 -14.76 -3.91
CA ARG A 66 7.64 -14.91 -5.30
C ARG A 66 6.85 -13.70 -5.80
N VAL A 67 6.00 -13.12 -4.96
CA VAL A 67 5.27 -11.88 -5.28
C VAL A 67 6.27 -10.76 -5.60
N PHE A 68 7.29 -10.57 -4.75
CA PHE A 68 8.31 -9.56 -4.99
C PHE A 68 9.10 -9.76 -6.29
N GLU A 69 9.43 -11.02 -6.63
CA GLU A 69 10.06 -11.36 -7.91
C GLU A 69 9.17 -11.01 -9.11
N GLU A 70 7.88 -11.32 -9.04
CA GLU A 70 6.93 -11.10 -10.13
C GLU A 70 6.67 -9.61 -10.39
N HIS A 71 6.63 -8.80 -9.34
CA HIS A 71 6.54 -7.35 -9.43
C HIS A 71 7.88 -6.66 -9.71
N GLN A 72 8.99 -7.41 -9.75
CA GLN A 72 10.35 -6.86 -9.92
C GLN A 72 10.72 -5.82 -8.85
N VAL A 73 10.22 -6.02 -7.64
CA VAL A 73 10.40 -5.10 -6.51
C VAL A 73 11.22 -5.79 -5.42
N ALA A 74 12.19 -5.08 -4.85
CA ALA A 74 12.89 -5.57 -3.66
C ALA A 74 11.97 -5.45 -2.43
N ASP A 75 11.97 -6.45 -1.54
CA ASP A 75 11.24 -6.40 -0.27
C ASP A 75 11.49 -5.09 0.51
N THR A 76 12.75 -4.63 0.56
CA THR A 76 13.09 -3.35 1.20
C THR A 76 12.43 -2.12 0.57
N THR A 77 12.15 -2.14 -0.73
CA THR A 77 11.44 -1.07 -1.46
C THR A 77 9.96 -1.10 -1.10
N TYR A 78 9.35 -2.28 -1.06
CA TYR A 78 7.98 -2.48 -0.60
C TYR A 78 7.81 -2.03 0.85
N THR A 79 8.64 -2.52 1.76
CA THR A 79 8.59 -2.18 3.19
C THR A 79 8.73 -0.67 3.42
N LYS A 80 9.68 0.00 2.74
CA LYS A 80 9.84 1.47 2.86
C LYS A 80 8.67 2.25 2.27
N SER A 81 8.07 1.73 1.20
CA SER A 81 6.88 2.34 0.60
C SER A 81 5.67 2.19 1.52
N LEU A 82 5.49 1.00 2.11
CA LEU A 82 4.47 0.75 3.13
C LEU A 82 4.62 1.69 4.32
N GLU A 83 5.83 1.82 4.87
CA GLU A 83 6.12 2.79 5.95
C GLU A 83 5.81 4.24 5.56
N TYR A 84 6.00 4.61 4.30
CA TYR A 84 5.63 5.93 3.80
C TYR A 84 4.11 6.11 3.77
N TYR A 85 3.40 5.18 3.15
CA TYR A 85 1.94 5.22 3.02
C TYR A 85 1.24 5.17 4.39
N LEU A 86 1.79 4.45 5.36
CA LEU A 86 1.27 4.39 6.73
C LEU A 86 1.33 5.71 7.50
N ARG A 87 2.09 6.72 7.04
CA ARG A 87 2.16 8.04 7.70
C ARG A 87 0.94 8.92 7.41
N ASP A 88 0.24 8.64 6.32
CA ASP A 88 -1.00 9.32 5.95
C ASP A 88 -2.15 8.32 5.97
N THR A 89 -2.99 8.43 7.00
CA THR A 89 -4.11 7.51 7.20
C THR A 89 -5.13 7.55 6.06
N GLU A 90 -5.37 8.71 5.42
CA GLU A 90 -6.36 8.78 4.33
C GLU A 90 -5.81 8.13 3.07
N MET A 91 -4.53 8.35 2.76
CA MET A 91 -3.84 7.70 1.64
C MET A 91 -3.81 6.18 1.82
N MET A 92 -3.44 5.67 3.00
CA MET A 92 -3.44 4.24 3.27
C MET A 92 -4.86 3.62 3.18
N LYS A 93 -5.88 4.35 3.65
CA LYS A 93 -7.28 3.91 3.56
C LYS A 93 -7.75 3.80 2.11
N GLU A 94 -7.36 4.75 1.25
CA GLU A 94 -7.65 4.70 -0.18
C GLU A 94 -7.00 3.47 -0.84
N LEU A 95 -5.70 3.23 -0.59
CA LEU A 95 -5.00 2.05 -1.08
C LEU A 95 -5.69 0.76 -0.64
N TYR A 96 -6.03 0.62 0.65
CA TYR A 96 -6.70 -0.58 1.15
C TYR A 96 -8.10 -0.77 0.57
N SER A 97 -8.86 0.30 0.32
CA SER A 97 -10.16 0.21 -0.36
C SER A 97 -10.00 -0.42 -1.74
N ARG A 98 -9.00 0.02 -2.51
CA ARG A 98 -8.70 -0.51 -3.84
C ARG A 98 -8.24 -1.97 -3.80
N VAL A 99 -7.47 -2.35 -2.78
CA VAL A 99 -7.06 -3.75 -2.53
C VAL A 99 -8.29 -4.63 -2.27
N ILE A 100 -9.19 -4.20 -1.37
CA ILE A 100 -10.42 -4.92 -1.04
C ILE A 100 -11.31 -5.08 -2.29
N ASP A 101 -11.51 -4.01 -3.05
CA ASP A 101 -12.30 -4.05 -4.29
C ASP A 101 -11.71 -5.04 -5.30
N SER A 102 -10.39 -5.05 -5.46
CA SER A 102 -9.69 -5.97 -6.35
C SER A 102 -9.83 -7.43 -5.92
N LEU A 103 -9.73 -7.70 -4.61
CA LEU A 103 -9.94 -9.04 -4.05
C LEU A 103 -11.38 -9.52 -4.22
N ASN A 104 -12.37 -8.65 -3.99
CA ASN A 104 -13.79 -8.96 -4.20
C ASN A 104 -14.10 -9.33 -5.66
N VAL A 105 -13.45 -8.66 -6.62
CA VAL A 105 -13.58 -9.00 -8.04
C VAL A 105 -12.98 -10.38 -8.33
N LYS A 106 -11.77 -10.66 -7.84
CA LYS A 106 -11.11 -11.96 -8.01
C LYS A 106 -11.92 -13.10 -7.38
N GLU A 107 -12.50 -12.89 -6.20
CA GLU A 107 -13.36 -13.87 -5.53
C GLU A 107 -14.59 -14.20 -6.39
N LYS A 108 -15.28 -13.18 -6.92
CA LYS A 108 -16.46 -13.39 -7.79
C LYS A 108 -16.11 -14.16 -9.05
N ILE A 109 -14.98 -13.85 -9.69
CA ILE A 109 -14.50 -14.58 -10.87
C ILE A 109 -14.25 -16.05 -10.52
N GLY A 110 -13.54 -16.32 -9.41
CA GLY A 110 -13.30 -17.71 -8.97
C GLY A 110 -14.59 -18.49 -8.70
N GLN A 111 -15.62 -17.86 -8.13
CA GLN A 111 -16.93 -18.47 -7.89
C GLN A 111 -17.73 -18.73 -9.18
N GLU A 112 -17.46 -18.01 -10.27
CA GLU A 112 -18.06 -18.23 -11.58
C GLU A 112 -17.38 -19.38 -12.32
N ASP A 113 -16.05 -19.50 -12.20
CA ASP A 113 -15.27 -20.59 -12.81
C ASP A 113 -15.60 -21.98 -12.22
N ASP A 114 -16.06 -22.03 -10.96
CA ASP A 114 -16.45 -23.26 -10.26
C ASP A 114 -17.87 -23.78 -10.58
N LYS A 115 -18.67 -23.05 -11.39
CA LYS A 115 -20.06 -23.41 -11.76
C LYS A 115 -20.15 -24.15 -13.10
#